data_AF-A0A0Q9NQP7-F1
#
_entry.id   AF-A0A0Q9NQP7-F1
#
_cell.length_a   1.000
_cell.length_b   1.000
_cell.length_c   1.000
_cell.angle_alpha   90.00
_cell.angle_beta   90.00
_cell.angle_gamma   90.00
#
_symmetry.space_group_name_H-M   'P 1'
#
loop_
_entity.id
_entity.type
_entity.pdbx_description
1 polymer ?
#
loop_
_entity_poly.entity_id
_entity_poly.type
_entity_poly.pdbx_seq_one_letter_code
_entity_poly.pdbx_strand_id
1 'polypeptide(L)'
;MASTNSSESSASAEVHAPYGNGPAPVQPPSSEVNAKPAPRVRIHHLQQAKRDGKRFAMLTAYEQYSAEIFDQAGIEVLLVGDSASNNVFGNETSLPVTVDELLPLCRAVARSAKRALVVADLPFGSYEVSAQQGVETGVRFLKEGLAHAVKIEGGKYYAETVRAMVQAGVPVMAHIGFTPQSEHALGGYRVQGRGDDAQRLIDDAVALVEAGAFAVLMEMVPADTAAAVDAAVSVPTVGIGAGNATTGQVLVWQDMAGFRGGKMAKFVKQYADLRTTLSDAAKAYGDEVRSGQFPGPEHSF
;
A
#
# COMPACT_ATOMS: atom_id res chain seq x y z
N MET A 1 -77.38 -2.96 14.41
CA MET A 1 -76.78 -4.28 14.08
C MET A 1 -76.19 -4.14 12.69
N ALA A 2 -74.86 -3.97 12.60
CA ALA A 2 -73.92 -5.00 12.13
C ALA A 2 -73.94 -5.10 10.59
N SER A 3 -72.87 -4.99 9.78
CA SER A 3 -71.42 -5.00 9.99
C SER A 3 -70.73 -4.61 8.67
N THR A 4 -69.49 -4.10 8.75
CA THR A 4 -68.30 -4.39 7.86
C THR A 4 -68.41 -4.13 6.34
N ASN A 5 -67.40 -3.64 5.61
CA ASN A 5 -65.97 -3.70 5.81
C ASN A 5 -65.25 -2.65 4.94
N SER A 6 -64.23 -2.04 5.53
CA SER A 6 -63.18 -1.24 4.91
C SER A 6 -62.24 -2.10 4.06
N SER A 7 -61.85 -1.60 2.88
CA SER A 7 -60.60 -2.00 2.23
C SER A 7 -60.08 -0.86 1.35
N GLU A 8 -59.66 0.23 1.98
CA GLU A 8 -58.65 1.09 1.36
C GLU A 8 -57.31 0.37 1.51
N SER A 9 -56.77 -0.04 0.37
CA SER A 9 -55.43 -0.57 0.21
C SER A 9 -54.44 0.52 0.65
N SER A 10 -53.97 0.46 1.89
CA SER A 10 -52.75 1.15 2.29
C SER A 10 -51.60 0.43 1.57
N ALA A 11 -51.27 0.90 0.38
CA ALA A 11 -49.97 0.62 -0.21
C ALA A 11 -48.93 1.05 0.84
N SER A 12 -48.23 0.07 1.39
CA SER A 12 -47.04 0.30 2.22
C SER A 12 -46.11 1.16 1.39
N ALA A 13 -46.01 2.45 1.72
CA ALA A 13 -44.98 3.32 1.20
C ALA A 13 -43.67 2.87 1.84
N GLU A 14 -43.09 1.78 1.33
CA GLU A 14 -41.72 1.41 1.64
C GLU A 14 -40.84 2.57 1.16
N VAL A 15 -40.36 3.35 2.13
CA VAL A 15 -39.37 4.38 1.92
C VAL A 15 -38.08 3.67 1.47
N HIS A 16 -37.60 4.00 0.27
CA HIS A 16 -36.33 3.50 -0.25
C HIS A 16 -35.21 3.65 0.79
N ALA A 17 -34.31 2.67 0.87
CA ALA A 17 -33.21 2.69 1.83
C ALA A 17 -32.41 4.01 1.73
N PRO A 18 -32.10 4.67 2.87
CA PRO A 18 -31.52 6.02 2.91
C PRO A 18 -30.02 6.05 2.57
N TYR A 19 -29.38 4.89 2.46
CA TYR A 19 -28.06 4.81 1.85
C TYR A 19 -28.28 4.94 0.34
N GLY A 20 -27.81 6.04 -0.26
CA GLY A 20 -27.84 6.23 -1.72
C GLY A 20 -27.27 5.03 -2.48
N ASN A 21 -27.41 4.99 -3.81
CA ASN A 21 -27.10 3.85 -4.71
C ASN A 21 -25.61 3.36 -4.73
N GLY A 22 -24.96 3.16 -3.58
CA GLY A 22 -23.53 3.00 -3.43
C GLY A 22 -22.78 4.34 -3.56
N PRO A 23 -21.44 4.33 -3.41
CA PRO A 23 -20.63 5.52 -3.64
C PRO A 23 -20.89 6.05 -5.05
N ALA A 24 -21.44 7.27 -5.13
CA ALA A 24 -21.56 7.98 -6.39
C ALA A 24 -20.15 8.24 -6.96
N PRO A 25 -19.96 8.21 -8.29
CA PRO A 25 -18.68 8.59 -8.87
C PRO A 25 -18.33 10.02 -8.42
N VAL A 26 -17.21 10.19 -7.72
CA VAL A 26 -16.69 11.51 -7.37
C VAL A 26 -16.45 12.28 -8.66
N GLN A 27 -17.22 13.35 -8.88
CA GLN A 27 -16.97 14.24 -10.02
C GLN A 27 -15.70 15.04 -9.75
N PRO A 28 -14.74 15.06 -10.69
CA PRO A 28 -13.56 15.90 -10.55
C PRO A 28 -13.96 17.39 -10.53
N PRO A 29 -13.15 18.26 -9.92
CA PRO A 29 -13.37 19.71 -9.98
C PRO A 29 -13.51 20.18 -11.44
N SER A 30 -14.36 21.18 -11.66
CA SER A 30 -14.95 21.60 -12.94
C SER A 30 -13.99 22.10 -14.04
N SER A 31 -12.67 21.90 -13.90
CA SER A 31 -11.66 22.30 -14.88
C SER A 31 -11.13 21.17 -15.78
N GLU A 32 -11.50 19.91 -15.58
CA GLU A 32 -10.88 18.77 -16.30
C GLU A 32 -11.86 17.88 -17.11
N VAL A 33 -12.99 18.41 -17.56
CA VAL A 33 -14.08 17.62 -18.19
C VAL A 33 -13.71 17.00 -19.56
N ASN A 34 -12.46 17.13 -20.04
CA ASN A 34 -12.03 16.58 -21.33
C ASN A 34 -10.64 15.92 -21.36
N ALA A 35 -10.01 15.65 -20.22
CA ALA A 35 -8.75 14.91 -20.19
C ALA A 35 -9.00 13.41 -20.41
N LYS A 36 -8.32 12.78 -21.38
CA LYS A 36 -8.31 11.31 -21.49
C LYS A 36 -7.84 10.73 -20.15
N PRO A 37 -8.46 9.66 -19.63
CA PRO A 37 -8.01 9.02 -18.40
C PRO A 37 -6.53 8.69 -18.51
N ALA A 38 -5.74 9.13 -17.54
CA ALA A 38 -4.31 8.90 -17.53
C ALA A 38 -4.03 7.37 -17.60
N PRO A 39 -3.08 6.93 -18.46
CA PRO A 39 -2.86 5.51 -18.68
C PRO A 39 -2.34 4.84 -17.41
N ARG A 40 -2.72 3.58 -17.22
CA ARG A 40 -2.28 2.79 -16.07
C ARG A 40 -0.76 2.68 -16.02
N VAL A 41 -0.18 2.92 -14.84
CA VAL A 41 1.24 2.73 -14.54
C VAL A 41 1.59 1.25 -14.65
N ARG A 42 2.70 0.98 -15.33
CA ARG A 42 3.25 -0.36 -15.60
C ARG A 42 4.73 -0.32 -15.30
N ILE A 43 5.33 -1.49 -15.15
CA ILE A 43 6.76 -1.65 -14.82
C ILE A 43 7.67 -0.84 -15.77
N HIS A 44 7.40 -0.88 -17.07
CA HIS A 44 8.20 -0.15 -18.05
C HIS A 44 8.15 1.39 -17.88
N HIS A 45 7.07 1.94 -17.30
CA HIS A 45 7.01 3.37 -16.96
C HIS A 45 7.97 3.71 -15.81
N LEU A 46 8.13 2.82 -14.82
CA LEU A 46 9.09 3.00 -13.72
C LEU A 46 10.53 2.84 -14.21
N GLN A 47 10.78 1.90 -15.12
CA GLN A 47 12.06 1.77 -15.81
C GLN A 47 12.39 3.01 -16.66
N GLN A 48 11.38 3.60 -17.33
CA GLN A 48 11.55 4.86 -18.04
C GLN A 48 11.90 6.00 -17.08
N ALA A 49 11.25 6.07 -15.92
CA ALA A 49 11.56 7.09 -14.91
C ALA A 49 13.03 7.02 -14.49
N LYS A 50 13.56 5.82 -14.19
CA LYS A 50 14.99 5.62 -13.90
C LYS A 50 15.88 6.11 -15.04
N ARG A 51 15.61 5.69 -16.28
CA ARG A 51 16.42 6.06 -17.46
C ARG A 51 16.40 7.58 -17.74
N ASP A 52 15.27 8.23 -17.52
CA ASP A 52 15.09 9.66 -17.73
C ASP A 52 15.58 10.52 -16.56
N GLY A 53 16.04 9.90 -15.46
CA GLY A 53 16.37 10.62 -14.23
C GLY A 53 15.14 11.24 -13.53
N LYS A 54 13.93 10.77 -13.85
CA LYS A 54 12.68 11.19 -13.21
C LYS A 54 12.42 10.38 -11.95
N ARG A 55 11.67 10.97 -11.01
CA ARG A 55 11.27 10.32 -9.76
C ARG A 55 9.79 9.92 -9.79
N PHE A 56 9.41 8.96 -8.95
CA PHE A 56 8.02 8.56 -8.74
C PHE A 56 7.68 8.41 -7.25
N ALA A 57 6.40 8.51 -6.92
CA ALA A 57 5.89 8.34 -5.57
C ALA A 57 5.23 6.97 -5.37
N MET A 58 5.44 6.41 -4.19
CA MET A 58 4.82 5.19 -3.74
C MET A 58 4.23 5.42 -2.35
N LEU A 59 3.02 4.93 -2.10
CA LEU A 59 2.41 4.93 -0.77
C LEU A 59 1.86 3.55 -0.47
N THR A 60 1.82 3.19 0.81
CA THR A 60 1.01 2.03 1.19
C THR A 60 -0.47 2.35 1.04
N ALA A 61 -1.30 1.33 0.81
CA ALA A 61 -2.76 1.42 0.81
C ALA A 61 -3.34 0.07 1.22
N TYR A 62 -4.48 0.08 1.92
CA TYR A 62 -5.06 -1.16 2.47
C TYR A 62 -6.57 -1.27 2.26
N GLU A 63 -7.23 -0.21 1.82
CA GLU A 63 -8.67 -0.20 1.58
C GLU A 63 -9.04 0.73 0.41
N GLN A 64 -10.34 0.78 0.10
CA GLN A 64 -10.87 1.43 -1.09
C GLN A 64 -10.62 2.94 -1.12
N TYR A 65 -10.94 3.67 -0.05
CA TYR A 65 -10.94 5.13 -0.05
C TYR A 65 -9.54 5.72 -0.21
N SER A 66 -8.57 5.22 0.56
CA SER A 66 -7.16 5.56 0.42
C SER A 66 -6.64 5.23 -0.97
N ALA A 67 -6.98 4.07 -1.53
CA ALA A 67 -6.57 3.71 -2.88
C ALA A 67 -7.15 4.66 -3.94
N GLU A 68 -8.45 5.01 -3.87
CA GLU A 68 -9.08 5.96 -4.79
C GLU A 68 -8.47 7.36 -4.67
N ILE A 69 -8.30 7.87 -3.44
CA ILE A 69 -7.74 9.19 -3.17
C ILE A 69 -6.29 9.26 -3.69
N PHE A 70 -5.45 8.27 -3.38
CA PHE A 70 -4.05 8.27 -3.82
C PHE A 70 -3.91 8.10 -5.33
N ASP A 71 -4.78 7.28 -5.96
CA ASP A 71 -4.81 7.10 -7.40
C ASP A 71 -5.15 8.43 -8.12
N GLN A 72 -6.17 9.14 -7.64
CA GLN A 72 -6.60 10.45 -8.14
C GLN A 72 -5.54 11.53 -7.88
N ALA A 73 -4.85 11.48 -6.74
CA ALA A 73 -3.77 12.40 -6.40
C ALA A 73 -2.49 12.18 -7.23
N GLY A 74 -2.43 11.15 -8.09
CA GLY A 74 -1.31 10.93 -9.00
C GLY A 74 -0.23 9.97 -8.50
N ILE A 75 -0.41 9.29 -7.36
CA ILE A 75 0.57 8.33 -6.83
C ILE A 75 0.79 7.17 -7.80
N GLU A 76 2.03 6.92 -8.22
CA GLU A 76 2.32 5.95 -9.29
C GLU A 76 2.21 4.50 -8.83
N VAL A 77 2.57 4.21 -7.59
CA VAL A 77 2.60 2.85 -7.04
C VAL A 77 1.88 2.79 -5.69
N LEU A 78 0.97 1.84 -5.54
CA LEU A 78 0.32 1.53 -4.26
C LEU A 78 0.83 0.21 -3.73
N LEU A 79 1.30 0.20 -2.48
CA LEU A 79 1.79 -0.99 -1.80
C LEU A 79 0.77 -1.51 -0.80
N VAL A 80 0.26 -2.72 -1.01
CA VAL A 80 -0.44 -3.47 0.03
C VAL A 80 0.61 -4.22 0.84
N GLY A 81 1.19 -3.50 1.78
CA GLY A 81 2.35 -3.98 2.55
C GLY A 81 1.95 -4.80 3.78
N ASP A 82 2.84 -5.65 4.25
CA ASP A 82 2.70 -6.42 5.49
C ASP A 82 2.72 -5.51 6.75
N SER A 83 3.16 -4.26 6.60
CA SER A 83 2.89 -3.15 7.53
C SER A 83 1.40 -2.98 7.90
N ALA A 84 0.47 -3.59 7.16
CA ALA A 84 -0.92 -3.76 7.58
C ALA A 84 -1.05 -4.50 8.93
N SER A 85 -0.15 -5.44 9.24
CA SER A 85 -0.08 -6.12 10.54
C SER A 85 -0.15 -5.13 11.69
N ASN A 86 0.67 -4.08 11.65
CA ASN A 86 0.69 -3.03 12.66
C ASN A 86 -0.43 -2.02 12.48
N ASN A 87 -0.60 -1.51 11.25
CA ASN A 87 -1.38 -0.30 11.00
C ASN A 87 -2.87 -0.56 10.73
N VAL A 88 -3.25 -1.81 10.48
CA VAL A 88 -4.62 -2.25 10.23
C VAL A 88 -5.06 -3.25 11.29
N PHE A 89 -4.24 -4.26 11.58
CA PHE A 89 -4.61 -5.34 12.49
C PHE A 89 -4.16 -5.12 13.95
N GLY A 90 -3.33 -4.11 14.21
CA GLY A 90 -2.90 -3.74 15.57
C GLY A 90 -1.90 -4.71 16.20
N ASN A 91 -1.26 -5.58 15.41
CA ASN A 91 -0.18 -6.44 15.88
C ASN A 91 1.07 -5.62 16.22
N GLU A 92 1.90 -6.15 17.12
CA GLU A 92 3.15 -5.48 17.54
C GLU A 92 4.21 -5.48 16.43
N THR A 93 4.19 -6.47 15.54
CA THR A 93 5.21 -6.70 14.51
C THR A 93 4.56 -7.11 13.18
N SER A 94 5.32 -7.16 12.08
CA SER A 94 4.79 -7.62 10.79
C SER A 94 4.66 -9.15 10.69
N LEU A 95 5.30 -9.91 11.60
CA LEU A 95 5.35 -11.38 11.55
C LEU A 95 3.99 -12.09 11.58
N PRO A 96 2.97 -11.65 12.36
CA PRO A 96 1.74 -12.42 12.49
C PRO A 96 0.83 -12.37 11.26
N VAL A 97 0.99 -11.38 10.38
CA VAL A 97 0.06 -11.23 9.25
C VAL A 97 0.22 -12.36 8.25
N THR A 98 -0.91 -12.91 7.82
CA THR A 98 -0.98 -14.05 6.92
C THR A 98 -1.30 -13.63 5.48
N VAL A 99 -1.08 -14.57 4.55
CA VAL A 99 -1.53 -14.40 3.16
C VAL A 99 -3.04 -14.15 3.10
N ASP A 100 -3.81 -14.89 3.89
CA ASP A 100 -5.28 -14.82 3.87
C ASP A 100 -5.82 -13.49 4.44
N GLU A 101 -5.08 -12.83 5.33
CA GLU A 101 -5.39 -11.50 5.82
C GLU A 101 -5.03 -10.39 4.81
N LEU A 102 -3.94 -10.54 4.05
CA LEU A 102 -3.52 -9.54 3.05
C LEU A 102 -4.32 -9.62 1.74
N LEU A 103 -4.74 -10.81 1.31
CA LEU A 103 -5.51 -11.00 0.07
C LEU A 103 -6.78 -10.11 -0.05
N PRO A 104 -7.65 -9.99 0.98
CA PRO A 104 -8.82 -9.12 0.90
C PRO A 104 -8.44 -7.63 0.81
N LEU A 105 -7.41 -7.17 1.54
CA LEU A 105 -6.91 -5.80 1.44
C LEU A 105 -6.37 -5.51 0.04
N CYS A 106 -5.58 -6.45 -0.50
CA CYS A 106 -5.03 -6.38 -1.84
C CYS A 106 -6.13 -6.24 -2.90
N ARG A 107 -7.18 -7.08 -2.79
CA ARG A 107 -8.33 -7.06 -3.70
C ARG A 107 -9.11 -5.75 -3.62
N ALA A 108 -9.28 -5.19 -2.43
CA ALA A 108 -9.94 -3.90 -2.24
C ALA A 108 -9.17 -2.78 -2.92
N VAL A 109 -7.86 -2.70 -2.71
CA VAL A 109 -6.98 -1.70 -3.33
C VAL A 109 -6.93 -1.85 -4.84
N ALA A 110 -6.74 -3.07 -5.35
CA ALA A 110 -6.64 -3.35 -6.78
C ALA A 110 -7.90 -3.00 -7.58
N ARG A 111 -9.09 -3.21 -7.02
CA ARG A 111 -10.36 -2.82 -7.65
C ARG A 111 -10.56 -1.30 -7.70
N SER A 112 -9.99 -0.62 -6.71
CA SER A 112 -10.15 0.81 -6.47
C SER A 112 -9.19 1.64 -7.32
N ALA A 113 -7.94 1.19 -7.46
CA ALA A 113 -6.92 1.86 -8.27
C ALA A 113 -7.16 1.75 -9.78
N LYS A 114 -7.36 2.88 -10.46
CA LYS A 114 -7.57 2.93 -11.92
C LYS A 114 -6.26 3.15 -12.68
N ARG A 115 -5.33 3.93 -12.13
CA ARG A 115 -4.04 4.27 -12.77
C ARG A 115 -2.84 3.61 -12.10
N ALA A 116 -2.77 3.54 -10.78
CA ALA A 116 -1.56 3.12 -10.08
C ALA A 116 -1.20 1.65 -10.32
N LEU A 117 0.10 1.35 -10.21
CA LEU A 117 0.62 -0.01 -10.13
C LEU A 117 0.45 -0.51 -8.70
N VAL A 118 -0.45 -1.48 -8.50
CA VAL A 118 -0.61 -2.17 -7.21
C VAL A 118 0.43 -3.28 -7.03
N VAL A 119 1.24 -3.16 -5.99
CA VAL A 119 2.23 -4.14 -5.52
C VAL A 119 1.73 -4.70 -4.19
N ALA A 120 1.85 -6.01 -3.97
CA ALA A 120 1.49 -6.65 -2.70
C ALA A 120 2.68 -7.33 -2.05
N ASP A 121 2.80 -7.23 -0.73
CA ASP A 121 3.82 -7.99 0.00
C ASP A 121 3.48 -9.47 0.07
N LEU A 122 4.52 -10.30 -0.08
CA LEU A 122 4.48 -11.65 0.43
C LEU A 122 4.84 -11.60 1.92
N PRO A 123 3.92 -11.99 2.83
CA PRO A 123 4.17 -11.93 4.26
C PRO A 123 5.17 -13.00 4.70
N PHE A 124 5.73 -12.83 5.89
CA PHE A 124 6.68 -13.79 6.47
C PHE A 124 6.14 -15.23 6.46
N GLY A 125 7.02 -16.18 6.12
CA GLY A 125 6.73 -17.61 6.05
C GLY A 125 6.05 -18.08 4.76
N SER A 126 5.80 -17.18 3.80
CA SER A 126 5.07 -17.47 2.56
C SER A 126 5.95 -17.66 1.32
N TYR A 127 7.25 -17.44 1.41
CA TYR A 127 8.19 -17.60 0.27
C TYR A 127 9.57 -18.15 0.65
N GLU A 128 9.85 -18.28 1.95
CA GLU A 128 11.16 -18.60 2.49
C GLU A 128 11.49 -20.09 2.46
N VAL A 129 10.48 -20.97 2.37
CA VAL A 129 10.67 -22.43 2.40
C VAL A 129 11.26 -22.94 1.10
N SER A 130 10.79 -22.43 -0.05
CA SER A 130 11.30 -22.82 -1.37
C SER A 130 10.88 -21.85 -2.46
N ALA A 131 11.58 -21.89 -3.59
CA ALA A 131 11.18 -21.16 -4.80
C ALA A 131 9.77 -21.52 -5.27
N GLN A 132 9.37 -22.79 -5.15
CA GLN A 132 8.01 -23.25 -5.46
C GLN A 132 6.96 -22.56 -4.57
N GLN A 133 7.22 -22.47 -3.26
CA GLN A 133 6.32 -21.78 -2.33
C GLN A 133 6.16 -20.30 -2.73
N GLY A 134 7.27 -19.62 -3.04
CA GLY A 134 7.23 -18.22 -3.51
C GLY A 134 6.40 -18.03 -4.78
N VAL A 135 6.52 -18.97 -5.75
CA VAL A 135 5.68 -18.98 -6.96
C VAL A 135 4.20 -19.16 -6.62
N GLU A 136 3.87 -20.17 -5.82
CA GLU A 136 2.48 -20.47 -5.42
C GLU A 136 1.83 -19.28 -4.73
N THR A 137 2.51 -18.69 -3.73
CA THR A 137 2.03 -17.50 -3.02
C THR A 137 1.92 -16.29 -3.95
N GLY A 138 2.92 -16.03 -4.80
CA GLY A 138 2.88 -14.93 -5.77
C GLY A 138 1.70 -15.04 -6.73
N VAL A 139 1.41 -16.25 -7.21
CA VAL A 139 0.24 -16.53 -8.06
C VAL A 139 -1.07 -16.23 -7.33
N ARG A 140 -1.18 -16.51 -6.03
CA ARG A 140 -2.37 -16.15 -5.23
C ARG A 140 -2.57 -14.63 -5.19
N PHE A 141 -1.53 -13.84 -4.92
CA PHE A 141 -1.66 -12.37 -4.89
C PHE A 141 -2.04 -11.76 -6.22
N LEU A 142 -1.56 -12.31 -7.34
CA LEU A 142 -1.99 -11.86 -8.68
C LEU A 142 -3.43 -12.30 -8.99
N LYS A 143 -3.80 -13.55 -8.72
CA LYS A 143 -5.12 -14.11 -9.11
C LYS A 143 -6.24 -13.74 -8.15
N GLU A 144 -6.03 -13.92 -6.87
CA GLU A 144 -7.03 -13.70 -5.82
C GLU A 144 -6.98 -12.26 -5.29
N GLY A 145 -5.77 -11.71 -5.14
CA GLY A 145 -5.52 -10.36 -4.67
C GLY A 145 -5.61 -9.30 -5.77
N LEU A 146 -5.56 -9.70 -7.04
CA LEU A 146 -5.57 -8.81 -8.21
C LEU A 146 -4.38 -7.83 -8.25
N ALA A 147 -3.29 -8.12 -7.51
CA ALA A 147 -2.07 -7.35 -7.59
C ALA A 147 -1.45 -7.44 -8.99
N HIS A 148 -0.68 -6.42 -9.37
CA HIS A 148 0.08 -6.46 -10.63
C HIS A 148 1.48 -7.02 -10.45
N ALA A 149 2.00 -6.98 -9.23
CA ALA A 149 3.34 -7.39 -8.86
C ALA A 149 3.38 -7.73 -7.37
N VAL A 150 4.44 -8.40 -6.93
CA VAL A 150 4.67 -8.72 -5.52
C VAL A 150 6.00 -8.15 -5.03
N LYS A 151 6.12 -7.92 -3.73
CA LYS A 151 7.37 -7.58 -3.05
C LYS A 151 7.76 -8.72 -2.10
N ILE A 152 9.04 -9.09 -2.10
CA ILE A 152 9.63 -10.05 -1.15
C ILE A 152 10.85 -9.44 -0.47
N GLU A 153 11.14 -9.89 0.75
CA GLU A 153 12.26 -9.37 1.54
C GLU A 153 13.44 -10.34 1.55
N GLY A 154 14.65 -9.78 1.45
CA GLY A 154 15.89 -10.54 1.58
C GLY A 154 16.89 -10.28 0.46
N GLY A 155 18.11 -10.76 0.69
CA GLY A 155 19.27 -10.55 -0.18
C GLY A 155 19.43 -11.60 -1.28
N LYS A 156 20.65 -11.73 -1.80
CA LYS A 156 20.99 -12.60 -2.95
C LYS A 156 20.66 -14.09 -2.76
N TYR A 157 20.49 -14.55 -1.52
CA TYR A 157 20.12 -15.93 -1.23
C TYR A 157 18.70 -16.28 -1.73
N TYR A 158 17.83 -15.31 -1.97
CA TYR A 158 16.53 -15.51 -2.64
C TYR A 158 16.55 -15.29 -4.16
N ALA A 159 17.72 -15.16 -4.78
CA ALA A 159 17.82 -14.98 -6.24
C ALA A 159 17.16 -16.14 -7.02
N GLU A 160 17.23 -17.38 -6.52
CA GLU A 160 16.53 -18.51 -7.15
C GLU A 160 15.01 -18.37 -7.05
N THR A 161 14.49 -17.98 -5.88
CA THR A 161 13.06 -17.71 -5.66
C THR A 161 12.57 -16.60 -6.60
N VAL A 162 13.28 -15.47 -6.67
CA VAL A 162 12.95 -14.37 -7.60
C VAL A 162 12.92 -14.87 -9.05
N ARG A 163 13.94 -15.62 -9.47
CA ARG A 163 14.04 -16.14 -10.83
C ARG A 163 12.86 -17.06 -11.18
N ALA A 164 12.50 -17.96 -10.28
CA ALA A 164 11.37 -18.86 -10.47
C ALA A 164 10.04 -18.10 -10.57
N MET A 165 9.82 -17.11 -9.70
CA MET A 165 8.63 -16.25 -9.72
C MET A 165 8.51 -15.47 -11.03
N VAL A 166 9.61 -14.84 -11.47
CA VAL A 166 9.64 -14.08 -12.73
C VAL A 166 9.40 -14.99 -13.94
N GLN A 167 10.00 -16.20 -13.97
CA GLN A 167 9.76 -17.19 -15.02
C GLN A 167 8.30 -17.67 -15.06
N ALA A 168 7.64 -17.73 -13.90
CA ALA A 168 6.21 -18.03 -13.79
C ALA A 168 5.30 -16.84 -14.18
N GLY A 169 5.88 -15.69 -14.54
CA GLY A 169 5.14 -14.49 -14.93
C GLY A 169 4.70 -13.60 -13.77
N VAL A 170 5.23 -13.82 -12.56
CA VAL A 170 4.99 -12.98 -11.38
C VAL A 170 6.06 -11.88 -11.30
N PRO A 171 5.73 -10.59 -11.51
CA PRO A 171 6.73 -9.54 -11.40
C PRO A 171 7.11 -9.28 -9.93
N VAL A 172 8.42 -9.23 -9.65
CA VAL A 172 8.95 -9.12 -8.29
C VAL A 172 9.69 -7.79 -8.09
N MET A 173 9.29 -7.06 -7.04
CA MET A 173 10.09 -6.00 -6.42
C MET A 173 10.89 -6.62 -5.27
N ALA A 174 12.21 -6.50 -5.31
CA ALA A 174 13.05 -6.95 -4.20
C ALA A 174 13.03 -5.92 -3.07
N HIS A 175 13.19 -6.36 -1.81
CA HIS A 175 13.39 -5.50 -0.65
C HIS A 175 14.66 -5.91 0.10
N ILE A 176 15.64 -5.00 0.13
CA ILE A 176 16.93 -5.16 0.84
C ILE A 176 17.13 -4.05 1.88
N GLY A 177 18.19 -4.16 2.69
CA GLY A 177 18.43 -3.27 3.81
C GLY A 177 17.81 -3.84 5.07
N PHE A 178 17.12 -3.02 5.86
CA PHE A 178 16.36 -3.52 7.00
C PHE A 178 15.07 -4.18 6.49
N THR A 179 14.95 -5.48 6.70
CA THR A 179 13.77 -6.27 6.32
C THR A 179 12.96 -6.57 7.59
N PRO A 180 11.81 -5.89 7.82
CA PRO A 180 11.03 -6.03 9.06
C PRO A 180 10.67 -7.49 9.40
N GLN A 181 10.48 -8.36 8.41
CA GLN A 181 10.21 -9.79 8.62
C GLN A 181 11.40 -10.53 9.27
N SER A 182 12.58 -9.93 9.30
CA SER A 182 13.79 -10.45 9.94
C SER A 182 14.17 -9.70 11.23
N GLU A 183 13.25 -8.93 11.82
CA GLU A 183 13.57 -8.05 12.97
C GLU A 183 14.25 -8.77 14.14
N HIS A 184 13.90 -10.03 14.42
CA HIS A 184 14.50 -10.82 15.50
C HIS A 184 15.95 -11.21 15.18
N ALA A 185 16.25 -11.54 13.92
CA ALA A 185 17.61 -11.84 13.47
C ALA A 185 18.48 -10.57 13.39
N LEU A 186 17.87 -9.43 13.03
CA LEU A 186 18.55 -8.13 12.92
C LEU A 186 18.72 -7.41 14.27
N GLY A 187 18.04 -7.88 15.33
CA GLY A 187 18.11 -7.29 16.66
C GLY A 187 17.34 -5.96 16.75
N GLY A 188 16.16 -5.90 16.13
CA GLY A 188 15.28 -4.74 16.04
C GLY A 188 15.62 -3.79 14.89
N TYR A 189 15.00 -2.61 14.90
CA TYR A 189 15.12 -1.56 13.87
C TYR A 189 16.52 -0.94 13.82
N ARG A 190 17.44 -1.59 13.10
CA ARG A 190 18.83 -1.16 12.95
C ARG A 190 19.13 -0.78 11.51
N VAL A 191 19.86 0.32 11.35
CA VAL A 191 20.37 0.79 10.05
C VAL A 191 21.32 -0.25 9.46
N GLN A 192 21.11 -0.64 8.20
CA GLN A 192 21.90 -1.64 7.47
C GLN A 192 22.84 -0.96 6.45
N GLY A 193 23.90 -1.62 6.00
CA GLY A 193 24.78 -1.10 4.96
C GLY A 193 25.78 -0.03 5.43
N ARG A 194 26.21 -0.08 6.69
CA ARG A 194 27.26 0.81 7.24
C ARG A 194 28.64 0.20 7.02
N GLY A 195 29.61 1.04 6.64
CA GLY A 195 31.00 0.63 6.45
C GLY A 195 31.10 -0.49 5.41
N ASP A 196 31.79 -1.56 5.75
CA ASP A 196 32.05 -2.69 4.85
C ASP A 196 30.76 -3.45 4.43
N ASP A 197 29.65 -3.28 5.17
CA ASP A 197 28.35 -3.88 4.83
C ASP A 197 27.70 -3.26 3.57
N ALA A 198 28.18 -2.08 3.13
CA ALA A 198 27.68 -1.43 1.92
C ALA A 198 27.86 -2.31 0.66
N GLN A 199 29.00 -2.99 0.54
CA GLN A 199 29.26 -3.86 -0.61
C GLN A 199 28.29 -5.05 -0.65
N ARG A 200 27.94 -5.62 0.51
CA ARG A 200 26.95 -6.70 0.58
C ARG A 200 25.60 -6.27 0.00
N LEU A 201 25.12 -5.06 0.33
CA LEU A 201 23.85 -4.56 -0.22
C LEU A 201 23.90 -4.33 -1.73
N ILE A 202 25.05 -3.90 -2.27
CA ILE A 202 25.27 -3.79 -3.72
C ILE A 202 25.16 -5.18 -4.35
N ASP A 203 25.88 -6.17 -3.80
CA ASP A 203 25.84 -7.55 -4.29
C ASP A 203 24.43 -8.16 -4.21
N ASP A 204 23.70 -7.90 -3.12
CA ASP A 204 22.32 -8.34 -2.93
C ASP A 204 21.40 -7.75 -4.02
N ALA A 205 21.49 -6.43 -4.25
CA ALA A 205 20.71 -5.75 -5.28
C ALA A 205 21.01 -6.28 -6.68
N VAL A 206 22.30 -6.41 -7.04
CA VAL A 206 22.73 -6.89 -8.35
C VAL A 206 22.22 -8.32 -8.60
N ALA A 207 22.40 -9.22 -7.63
CA ALA A 207 21.97 -10.61 -7.78
C ALA A 207 20.44 -10.75 -7.96
N LEU A 208 19.65 -9.95 -7.24
CA LEU A 208 18.19 -9.96 -7.35
C LEU A 208 17.71 -9.36 -8.69
N VAL A 209 18.41 -8.35 -9.20
CA VAL A 209 18.15 -7.77 -10.52
C VAL A 209 18.52 -8.74 -11.64
N GLU A 210 19.66 -9.42 -11.53
CA GLU A 210 20.05 -10.48 -12.46
C GLU A 210 19.08 -11.67 -12.45
N ALA A 211 18.43 -11.92 -11.30
CA ALA A 211 17.34 -12.89 -11.19
C ALA A 211 16.02 -12.42 -11.84
N GLY A 212 15.89 -11.13 -12.14
CA GLY A 212 14.75 -10.57 -12.86
C GLY A 212 13.86 -9.63 -12.04
N ALA A 213 14.26 -9.24 -10.81
CA ALA A 213 13.53 -8.23 -10.06
C ALA A 213 13.42 -6.92 -10.86
N PHE A 214 12.21 -6.35 -10.96
CA PHE A 214 11.99 -5.16 -11.78
C PHE A 214 12.30 -3.84 -11.05
N ALA A 215 12.47 -3.90 -9.73
CA ALA A 215 12.80 -2.78 -8.86
C ALA A 215 13.42 -3.31 -7.56
N VAL A 216 14.18 -2.44 -6.87
CA VAL A 216 14.77 -2.75 -5.55
C VAL A 216 14.36 -1.68 -4.54
N LEU A 217 13.63 -2.07 -3.51
CA LEU A 217 13.31 -1.24 -2.36
C LEU A 217 14.44 -1.35 -1.31
N MET A 218 14.84 -0.22 -0.74
CA MET A 218 15.87 -0.10 0.29
C MET A 218 15.30 0.59 1.53
N GLU A 219 15.34 -0.10 2.66
CA GLU A 219 14.85 0.41 3.95
C GLU A 219 15.97 0.61 4.97
N MET A 220 15.97 1.76 5.65
CA MET A 220 16.94 2.13 6.68
C MET A 220 18.41 1.92 6.26
N VAL A 221 18.78 2.42 5.08
CA VAL A 221 20.13 2.36 4.51
C VAL A 221 20.77 3.76 4.52
N PRO A 222 22.06 3.93 4.84
CA PRO A 222 22.76 5.21 4.69
C PRO A 222 22.61 5.77 3.28
N ALA A 223 22.46 7.09 3.16
CA ALA A 223 22.20 7.74 1.86
C ALA A 223 23.31 7.44 0.82
N ASP A 224 24.57 7.43 1.24
CA ASP A 224 25.70 7.14 0.34
C ASP A 224 25.67 5.69 -0.15
N THR A 225 25.34 4.74 0.73
CA THR A 225 25.17 3.32 0.38
C THR A 225 23.98 3.14 -0.58
N ALA A 226 22.85 3.80 -0.32
CA ALA A 226 21.69 3.75 -1.19
C ALA A 226 21.97 4.36 -2.57
N ALA A 227 22.78 5.44 -2.64
CA ALA A 227 23.24 6.02 -3.89
C ALA A 227 24.16 5.06 -4.67
N ALA A 228 25.05 4.34 -3.97
CA ALA A 228 25.92 3.34 -4.58
C ALA A 228 25.11 2.16 -5.14
N VAL A 229 24.11 1.66 -4.40
CA VAL A 229 23.19 0.63 -4.90
C VAL A 229 22.39 1.13 -6.11
N ASP A 230 21.83 2.34 -6.04
CA ASP A 230 21.07 2.94 -7.16
C ASP A 230 21.93 3.08 -8.42
N ALA A 231 23.21 3.39 -8.29
CA ALA A 231 24.15 3.46 -9.41
C ALA A 231 24.55 2.08 -9.97
N ALA A 232 24.55 1.04 -9.14
CA ALA A 232 24.97 -0.31 -9.53
C ALA A 232 23.90 -1.09 -10.31
N VAL A 233 22.63 -0.71 -10.22
CA VAL A 233 21.51 -1.43 -10.87
C VAL A 233 20.82 -0.60 -11.94
N SER A 234 20.39 -1.27 -13.02
CA SER A 234 19.70 -0.63 -14.16
C SER A 234 18.19 -0.43 -13.93
N VAL A 235 17.64 -1.07 -12.90
CA VAL A 235 16.22 -0.97 -12.53
C VAL A 235 15.97 0.21 -11.58
N PRO A 236 14.72 0.72 -11.48
CA PRO A 236 14.39 1.71 -10.47
C PRO A 236 14.62 1.19 -9.05
N THR A 237 15.12 2.07 -8.18
CA THR A 237 15.17 1.82 -6.74
C THR A 237 14.11 2.62 -6.00
N VAL A 238 13.63 2.12 -4.86
CA VAL A 238 12.65 2.80 -3.99
C VAL A 238 13.25 2.94 -2.60
N GLY A 239 13.24 4.15 -2.04
CA GLY A 239 13.80 4.42 -0.72
C GLY A 239 12.73 4.59 0.36
N ILE A 240 13.00 4.09 1.56
CA ILE A 240 12.34 4.49 2.81
C ILE A 240 13.40 4.62 3.91
N GLY A 241 13.71 5.87 4.28
CA GLY A 241 14.88 6.14 5.13
C GLY A 241 16.22 5.81 4.45
N ALA A 242 16.27 5.91 3.11
CA ALA A 242 17.44 5.63 2.28
C ALA A 242 18.00 6.85 1.53
N GLY A 243 17.72 8.07 2.02
CA GLY A 243 18.08 9.31 1.33
C GLY A 243 17.23 9.57 0.08
N ASN A 244 17.61 10.56 -0.74
CA ASN A 244 16.87 11.02 -1.93
C ASN A 244 17.51 10.62 -3.27
N ALA A 245 18.57 9.79 -3.22
CA ALA A 245 19.27 9.31 -4.41
C ALA A 245 18.45 8.27 -5.20
N THR A 246 17.54 7.57 -4.54
CA THR A 246 16.70 6.53 -5.14
C THR A 246 15.75 7.08 -6.20
N THR A 247 15.27 6.20 -7.08
CA THR A 247 14.34 6.59 -8.16
C THR A 247 12.95 6.91 -7.64
N GLY A 248 12.44 6.13 -6.69
CA GLY A 248 11.18 6.36 -6.01
C GLY A 248 11.35 6.49 -4.51
N GLN A 249 10.29 6.93 -3.85
CA GLN A 249 10.19 7.00 -2.39
C GLN A 249 8.89 6.36 -1.93
N VAL A 250 8.94 5.65 -0.81
CA VAL A 250 7.76 5.05 -0.18
C VAL A 250 7.63 5.47 1.27
N LEU A 251 6.39 5.68 1.70
CA LEU A 251 6.03 5.82 3.11
C LEU A 251 4.78 5.00 3.41
N VAL A 252 4.67 4.55 4.66
CA VAL A 252 3.40 4.08 5.22
C VAL A 252 2.45 5.26 5.25
N TRP A 253 1.28 5.17 4.61
CA TRP A 253 0.42 6.34 4.41
C TRP A 253 -0.10 6.90 5.73
N GLN A 254 -0.36 6.07 6.73
CA GLN A 254 -0.79 6.50 8.07
C GLN A 254 0.28 7.35 8.77
N ASP A 255 1.55 7.04 8.56
CA ASP A 255 2.66 7.84 9.07
C ASP A 255 2.76 9.16 8.31
N MET A 256 2.70 9.10 6.98
CA MET A 256 2.74 10.26 6.09
C MET A 256 1.59 11.24 6.39
N ALA A 257 0.38 10.74 6.65
CA ALA A 257 -0.81 11.55 6.89
C ALA A 257 -1.03 11.94 8.37
N GLY A 258 -0.10 11.58 9.26
CA GLY A 258 -0.18 11.93 10.69
C GLY A 258 -1.28 11.20 11.46
N PHE A 259 -1.65 9.99 11.05
CA PHE A 259 -2.64 9.17 11.72
C PHE A 259 -2.06 8.44 12.94
N ARG A 260 -0.80 7.99 12.85
CA ARG A 260 -0.08 7.37 13.97
C ARG A 260 0.36 8.43 14.97
N GLY A 261 0.18 8.15 16.25
CA GLY A 261 0.62 9.01 17.36
C GLY A 261 1.96 8.58 17.92
N GLY A 262 2.47 9.35 18.88
CA GLY A 262 3.75 9.08 19.51
C GLY A 262 4.93 9.55 18.66
N LYS A 263 6.13 9.07 18.99
CA LYS A 263 7.37 9.49 18.34
C LYS A 263 7.51 8.85 16.97
N MET A 264 7.51 9.67 15.92
CA MET A 264 7.74 9.21 14.55
C MET A 264 9.21 8.82 14.32
N ALA A 265 9.41 7.87 13.39
CA ALA A 265 10.74 7.53 12.91
C ALA A 265 11.37 8.75 12.20
N LYS A 266 12.71 8.89 12.29
CA LYS A 266 13.44 10.05 11.77
C LYS A 266 13.23 10.30 10.27
N PHE A 267 12.96 9.25 9.50
CA PHE A 267 12.77 9.32 8.05
C PHE A 267 11.34 9.69 7.63
N VAL A 268 10.40 9.79 8.57
CA VAL A 268 9.00 10.14 8.27
C VAL A 268 8.84 11.66 8.29
N LYS A 269 8.23 12.20 7.24
CA LYS A 269 7.66 13.55 7.22
C LYS A 269 6.13 13.43 7.26
N GLN A 270 5.49 14.11 8.20
CA GLN A 270 4.05 14.26 8.23
C GLN A 270 3.62 15.39 7.28
N TYR A 271 2.67 15.09 6.41
CA TYR A 271 2.09 16.03 5.43
C TYR A 271 0.69 16.49 5.85
N ALA A 272 0.08 15.85 6.85
CA ALA A 272 -1.20 16.21 7.46
C ALA A 272 -1.23 15.80 8.94
N ASP A 273 -2.26 16.25 9.66
CA ASP A 273 -2.62 15.78 11.01
C ASP A 273 -4.04 15.21 11.00
N LEU A 274 -4.18 14.04 10.39
CA LEU A 274 -5.46 13.33 10.33
C LEU A 274 -5.90 12.80 11.70
N ARG A 275 -4.98 12.57 12.63
CA ARG A 275 -5.33 12.11 13.98
C ARG A 275 -6.16 13.17 14.70
N THR A 276 -5.69 14.41 14.75
CA THR A 276 -6.43 15.51 15.39
C THR A 276 -7.75 15.76 14.66
N THR A 277 -7.70 15.82 13.32
CA THR A 277 -8.90 16.02 12.49
C THR A 277 -10.00 14.98 12.77
N LEU A 278 -9.63 13.69 12.82
CA LEU A 278 -10.59 12.62 13.10
C LEU A 278 -11.06 12.63 14.56
N SER A 279 -10.16 12.93 15.50
CA SER A 279 -10.48 13.05 16.92
C SER A 279 -11.52 14.15 17.16
N ASP A 280 -11.33 15.32 16.55
CA ASP A 280 -12.22 16.46 16.70
C ASP A 280 -13.59 16.18 16.07
N ALA A 281 -13.62 15.57 14.88
CA ALA A 281 -14.86 15.15 14.23
C ALA A 281 -15.64 14.13 15.07
N ALA A 282 -14.96 13.11 15.60
CA ALA A 282 -15.59 12.09 16.45
C ALA A 282 -16.13 12.69 17.77
N LYS A 283 -15.39 13.65 18.34
CA LYS A 283 -15.82 14.37 19.55
C LYS A 283 -17.05 15.23 19.25
N ALA A 284 -17.03 16.04 18.20
CA ALA A 284 -18.15 16.88 17.80
C ALA A 284 -19.41 16.04 17.55
N TYR A 285 -19.30 14.95 16.77
CA TYR A 285 -20.41 14.01 16.57
C TYR A 285 -20.94 13.45 17.89
N GLY A 286 -20.04 13.00 18.78
CA GLY A 286 -20.43 12.48 20.09
C GLY A 286 -21.12 13.52 20.98
N ASP A 287 -20.69 14.78 20.93
CA ASP A 287 -21.25 15.88 21.72
C ASP A 287 -22.63 16.31 21.18
N GLU A 288 -22.81 16.34 19.85
CA GLU A 288 -24.11 16.61 19.21
C GLU A 288 -25.13 15.50 19.48
N VAL A 289 -24.71 14.22 19.45
CA VAL A 289 -25.58 13.09 19.82
C VAL A 289 -25.99 13.16 21.29
N ARG A 290 -25.04 13.39 22.20
CA ARG A 290 -25.33 13.44 23.64
C ARG A 290 -26.20 14.64 24.04
N SER A 291 -26.10 15.75 23.32
CA SER A 291 -26.93 16.93 23.55
C SER A 291 -28.29 16.88 22.85
N GLY A 292 -28.52 15.89 21.97
CA GLY A 292 -29.74 15.78 21.17
C GLY A 292 -29.81 16.79 20.01
N GLN A 293 -28.69 17.41 19.64
CA GLN A 293 -28.61 18.26 18.44
C GLN A 293 -28.60 17.43 17.16
N PHE A 294 -27.95 16.27 17.20
CA PHE A 294 -27.98 15.28 16.12
C PHE A 294 -28.82 14.05 16.49
N PRO A 295 -29.68 13.55 15.58
CA PRO A 295 -30.00 14.14 14.27
C PRO A 295 -30.88 15.38 14.37
N GLY A 296 -30.59 16.39 13.54
CA GLY A 296 -31.47 17.54 13.32
C GLY A 296 -32.69 17.18 12.45
N PRO A 297 -33.67 18.09 12.31
CA PRO A 297 -34.83 17.90 11.43
C PRO A 297 -34.47 17.58 9.98
N GLU A 298 -33.40 18.17 9.45
CA GLU A 298 -32.88 17.91 8.10
C GLU A 298 -32.29 16.51 7.91
N HIS A 299 -32.05 15.79 9.00
CA HIS A 299 -31.55 14.42 9.04
C HIS A 299 -32.63 13.43 9.53
N SER A 300 -33.90 13.86 9.59
CA SER A 300 -35.05 13.08 10.10
C SER A 300 -36.12 12.91 9.00
N PHE A 301 -36.91 11.84 9.07
CA PHE A 301 -37.94 11.47 8.08
C PHE A 301 -39.36 11.46 8.67
#